data_AF-A0A5C5SGU1-F1
#
_entry.id   AF-A0A5C5SGU1-F1
#
_cell.length_a   1.000
_cell.length_b   1.000
_cell.length_c   1.000
_cell.angle_alpha   90.00
_cell.angle_beta   90.00
_cell.angle_gamma   90.00
#
_symmetry.space_group_name_H-M   'P 1'
#
loop_
_entity.id
_entity.type
_entity.pdbx_description
1 polymer ?
#
loop_
_entity_poly.entity_id
_entity_poly.type
_entity_poly.pdbx_seq_one_letter_code
_entity_poly.pdbx_strand_id
1 'polypeptide(L)'
;MPKEAVFTLKLEADLRDQFMAEAAATDRPASQLVREFMREFVERQQNAREHDAWFRAEVTRSLDEAKDPTVERISHEEIRRQWRSQRAAFEKRTRRKTK
;
A
#
# COMPACT_ATOMS: atom_id res chain seq x y z
N MET A 1 -7.87 30.41 -4.45
CA MET A 1 -6.69 29.92 -5.18
C MET A 1 -5.69 29.39 -4.15
N PRO A 2 -5.30 28.10 -4.20
CA PRO A 2 -4.23 27.60 -3.34
C PRO A 2 -2.96 28.41 -3.60
N LYS A 3 -2.25 28.81 -2.54
CA LYS A 3 -1.01 29.59 -2.68
C LYS A 3 0.06 28.71 -3.31
N GLU A 4 0.61 29.15 -4.44
CA GLU A 4 1.80 28.50 -5.01
C GLU A 4 2.97 28.68 -4.06
N ALA A 5 3.65 27.57 -3.73
CA ALA A 5 4.86 27.56 -2.93
C ALA A 5 6.05 27.27 -3.84
N VAL A 6 7.09 28.11 -3.77
CA VAL A 6 8.34 27.92 -4.52
C VAL A 6 9.30 27.09 -3.68
N PHE A 7 9.81 25.99 -4.25
CA PHE A 7 10.79 25.13 -3.62
C PHE A 7 12.14 25.28 -4.34
N THR A 8 13.12 25.85 -3.65
CA THR A 8 14.50 25.97 -4.15
C THR A 8 15.35 24.90 -3.48
N LEU A 9 15.99 24.04 -4.29
CA LEU A 9 16.89 23.01 -3.79
C LEU A 9 18.29 23.15 -4.39
N LYS A 10 19.29 22.68 -3.64
CA LYS A 10 20.66 22.56 -4.13
C LYS A 10 20.85 21.14 -4.69
N LEU A 11 21.40 21.08 -5.90
CA LEU A 11 21.68 19.86 -6.65
C LEU A 11 23.12 19.91 -7.11
N GLU A 12 23.73 18.75 -7.26
CA GLU A 12 24.96 18.63 -8.05
C GLU A 12 24.68 19.05 -9.49
N ALA A 13 25.62 19.80 -10.10
CA ALA A 13 25.43 20.34 -11.44
C ALA A 13 25.19 19.22 -12.47
N ASP A 14 25.98 18.15 -12.40
CA ASP A 14 25.88 17.00 -13.29
C ASP A 14 24.52 16.30 -13.17
N LEU A 15 24.01 16.14 -11.95
CA LEU A 15 22.70 15.55 -11.70
C LEU A 15 21.56 16.41 -12.26
N ARG A 16 21.67 17.74 -12.10
CA ARG A 16 20.70 18.69 -12.68
C ARG A 16 20.66 18.54 -14.20
N ASP A 17 21.82 18.52 -14.83
CA ASP A 17 21.93 18.52 -16.29
C ASP A 17 21.42 17.19 -16.88
N GLN A 18 21.76 16.06 -16.25
CA GLN A 18 21.21 14.75 -16.61
C GLN A 18 19.69 14.71 -16.46
N PHE A 19 19.15 15.19 -15.34
CA PHE A 19 17.71 15.22 -15.12
C PHE A 19 16.98 16.09 -16.16
N MET A 20 17.55 17.24 -16.52
CA MET A 20 16.98 18.12 -17.54
C MET A 20 17.03 17.48 -18.94
N ALA A 21 18.11 16.77 -19.27
CA ALA A 21 18.23 16.06 -20.54
C ALA A 21 17.18 14.95 -20.69
N GLU A 22 16.98 14.14 -19.66
CA GLU A 22 15.97 13.07 -19.65
C GLU A 22 14.53 13.63 -19.64
N ALA A 23 14.30 14.73 -18.91
CA ALA A 23 13.01 15.42 -18.93
C ALA A 23 12.67 15.94 -20.34
N ALA A 24 13.66 16.53 -21.04
CA ALA A 24 13.50 16.97 -22.42
C ALA A 24 13.29 15.81 -23.40
N ALA A 25 14.04 14.71 -23.25
CA ALA A 25 13.90 13.51 -24.08
C ALA A 25 12.52 12.84 -23.95
N THR A 26 11.89 12.98 -22.79
CA THR A 26 10.53 12.47 -22.52
C THR A 26 9.42 13.49 -22.82
N ASP A 27 9.77 14.70 -23.28
CA ASP A 27 8.84 15.83 -23.49
C ASP A 27 8.02 16.19 -22.25
N ARG A 28 8.64 16.09 -21.06
CA ARG A 28 8.00 16.35 -19.78
C ARG A 28 8.71 17.48 -19.04
N PRO A 29 7.98 18.48 -18.51
CA PRO A 29 8.60 19.51 -17.69
C PRO A 29 9.22 18.93 -16.42
N ALA A 30 10.49 19.26 -16.14
CA ALA A 30 11.18 18.87 -14.91
C ALA A 30 10.37 19.18 -13.64
N SER A 31 9.69 20.32 -13.60
CA SER A 31 8.84 20.69 -12.45
C SER A 31 7.63 19.76 -12.27
N GLN A 32 7.10 19.20 -13.36
CA GLN A 32 6.01 18.22 -13.28
C GLN A 32 6.52 16.90 -12.69
N LEU A 33 7.65 16.41 -13.18
CA LEU A 33 8.29 15.19 -12.68
C LEU A 33 8.58 15.28 -11.18
N VAL A 34 9.14 16.41 -10.72
CA VAL A 34 9.40 16.65 -9.29
C VAL A 34 8.11 16.65 -8.48
N ARG A 35 7.03 17.29 -8.96
CA ARG A 35 5.75 17.32 -8.24
C ARG A 35 5.11 15.93 -8.13
N GLU A 36 5.21 15.11 -9.18
CA GLU A 36 4.73 13.72 -9.16
C GLU A 36 5.55 12.88 -8.19
N PHE A 37 6.88 12.95 -8.29
CA PHE A 37 7.79 12.26 -7.36
C PHE A 37 7.50 12.62 -5.90
N MET A 38 7.30 13.92 -5.61
CA MET A 38 6.95 14.38 -4.26
C MET A 38 5.61 13.80 -3.78
N ARG A 39 4.58 13.77 -4.64
CA ARG A 39 3.28 13.19 -4.28
C ARG A 39 3.38 11.70 -4.00
N GLU A 40 4.03 10.96 -4.89
CA GLU A 40 4.25 9.53 -4.69
C GLU A 40 5.07 9.25 -3.43
N PHE A 41 6.09 10.06 -3.16
CA PHE A 41 6.87 9.92 -1.93
C PHE A 41 6.00 10.12 -0.70
N VAL A 42 5.20 11.17 -0.66
CA VAL A 42 4.28 11.44 0.47
C VAL A 42 3.30 10.29 0.66
N GLU A 43 2.67 9.82 -0.43
CA GLU A 43 1.71 8.71 -0.40
C GLU A 43 2.37 7.42 0.09
N ARG A 44 3.53 7.04 -0.46
CA ARG A 44 4.30 5.87 -0.02
C ARG A 44 4.62 5.95 1.47
N GLN A 45 5.06 7.10 1.98
CA GLN A 45 5.40 7.27 3.39
C GLN A 45 4.17 7.31 4.31
N GLN A 46 3.02 7.80 3.84
CA GLN A 46 1.77 7.72 4.58
C GLN A 46 1.28 6.27 4.68
N ASN A 47 1.18 5.58 3.54
CA ASN A 47 0.75 4.18 3.48
C ASN A 47 1.65 3.28 4.34
N ALA A 48 2.97 3.48 4.31
CA ALA A 48 3.89 2.71 5.13
C ALA A 48 3.64 2.91 6.64
N ARG A 49 3.41 4.15 7.08
CA ARG A 49 3.13 4.46 8.49
C ARG A 49 1.77 3.95 8.93
N GLU A 50 0.75 4.11 8.10
CA GLU A 50 -0.60 3.59 8.36
C GLU A 50 -0.60 2.07 8.43
N HIS A 51 0.08 1.41 7.49
CA HIS A 51 0.23 -0.04 7.49
C HIS A 51 0.97 -0.53 8.74
N ASP A 52 2.08 0.10 9.14
CA ASP A 52 2.81 -0.28 10.36
C ASP A 52 1.94 -0.10 11.62
N ALA A 53 1.23 1.03 11.72
CA ALA A 53 0.32 1.29 12.84
C ALA A 53 -0.81 0.25 12.91
N TRP A 54 -1.47 -0.01 11.78
CA TRP A 54 -2.50 -1.03 11.67
C TRP A 54 -1.97 -2.42 12.00
N PHE A 55 -0.82 -2.80 11.44
CA PHE A 55 -0.21 -4.12 11.64
C PHE A 55 0.13 -4.37 13.11
N ARG A 56 0.72 -3.38 13.79
CA ARG A 56 1.02 -3.49 15.22
C ARG A 56 -0.24 -3.63 16.07
N ALA A 57 -1.30 -2.90 15.75
CA ALA A 57 -2.58 -3.02 16.44
C ALA A 57 -3.20 -4.42 16.24
N GLU A 58 -3.18 -4.94 15.00
CA GLU A 58 -3.69 -6.27 14.66
C GLU A 58 -2.91 -7.39 15.38
N VAL A 59 -1.58 -7.29 15.40
CA VAL A 59 -0.72 -8.23 16.13
C VAL A 59 -0.99 -8.19 17.63
N THR A 60 -1.14 -6.99 18.20
CA THR A 60 -1.41 -6.82 19.63
C THR A 60 -2.75 -7.46 19.99
N ARG A 61 -3.82 -7.16 19.21
CA ARG A 61 -5.12 -7.80 19.39
C ARG A 61 -5.04 -9.32 19.30
N SER A 62 -4.35 -9.84 18.29
CA SER A 62 -4.20 -11.28 18.09
C SER A 62 -3.46 -11.96 19.25
N LEU A 63 -2.44 -11.31 19.81
CA LEU A 63 -1.71 -11.82 20.97
C LEU A 63 -2.58 -11.80 22.24
N ASP A 64 -3.41 -10.77 22.42
CA ASP A 64 -4.31 -10.68 23.56
C ASP A 64 -5.43 -11.71 23.46
N GLU A 65 -6.04 -11.90 22.28
CA GLU A 65 -7.01 -12.97 22.03
C GLU A 65 -6.42 -14.37 22.26
N ALA A 66 -5.18 -14.60 21.83
CA ALA A 66 -4.52 -15.90 22.03
C ALA A 66 -4.27 -16.22 23.51
N LYS A 67 -4.01 -15.18 24.32
CA LYS A 67 -3.80 -15.29 25.77
C LYS A 67 -5.11 -15.45 26.55
N ASP A 68 -6.22 -14.94 26.02
CA ASP A 68 -7.52 -15.01 26.67
C ASP A 68 -8.04 -16.46 26.70
N PRO A 69 -8.19 -17.07 27.90
CA PRO A 69 -8.67 -18.44 28.01
C PRO A 69 -10.17 -18.58 27.70
N THR A 70 -10.92 -17.48 27.61
CA THR A 70 -12.35 -17.47 27.26
C THR A 70 -12.60 -17.53 25.76
N VAL A 71 -11.57 -17.28 24.95
CA VAL A 71 -11.65 -17.37 23.49
C VAL A 71 -11.66 -18.85 23.07
N GLU A 72 -12.74 -19.26 22.42
CA GLU A 72 -12.87 -20.62 21.88
C GLU A 72 -11.85 -20.87 20.77
N ARG A 73 -11.07 -21.95 20.90
CA ARG A 73 -10.03 -22.30 19.93
C ARG A 73 -10.58 -23.27 18.89
N ILE A 74 -10.37 -22.94 17.62
CA ILE A 74 -10.74 -23.80 16.50
C ILE A 74 -9.55 -24.71 16.14
N SER A 75 -9.80 -26.01 15.97
CA SER A 75 -8.76 -26.95 15.55
C SER A 75 -8.30 -26.70 14.11
N HIS A 76 -7.06 -27.09 13.79
CA HIS A 76 -6.52 -26.99 12.43
C HIS A 76 -7.43 -27.68 11.40
N GLU A 77 -7.93 -28.87 11.72
CA GLU A 77 -8.77 -29.65 10.81
C GLU A 77 -10.12 -28.96 10.54
N GLU A 78 -10.71 -28.38 11.58
CA GLU A 78 -11.99 -27.68 11.47
C GLU A 78 -11.88 -26.41 10.64
N ILE A 79 -10.88 -25.57 10.91
CA ILE A 79 -10.69 -24.35 10.12
C ILE A 79 -10.39 -24.70 8.66
N ARG A 80 -9.59 -25.74 8.39
CA ARG A 80 -9.34 -26.24 7.02
C ARG A 80 -10.62 -26.70 6.34
N ARG A 81 -11.49 -27.41 7.05
CA ARG A 81 -12.79 -27.85 6.52
C ARG A 81 -13.68 -26.66 6.16
N GLN A 82 -13.76 -25.66 7.03
CA GLN A 82 -14.55 -24.45 6.80
C GLN A 82 -14.07 -23.69 5.57
N TRP A 83 -12.76 -23.45 5.43
CA TRP A 83 -12.18 -22.79 4.26
C TRP A 83 -12.41 -23.55 2.95
N ARG A 84 -12.31 -24.89 2.96
CA ARG A 84 -12.64 -25.71 1.77
C ARG A 84 -14.10 -25.52 1.34
N SER A 85 -15.03 -25.52 2.30
CA SER A 85 -16.45 -25.30 2.04
C SER A 85 -16.72 -23.91 1.45
N GLN A 86 -16.14 -22.87 2.05
CA GLN A 86 -16.29 -21.49 1.57
C GLN A 86 -15.75 -21.31 0.15
N ARG A 87 -14.57 -21.87 -0.15
CA ARG A 87 -13.98 -21.81 -1.51
C ARG A 87 -14.87 -22.49 -2.54
N ALA A 88 -15.35 -23.70 -2.26
CA ALA A 88 -16.25 -24.43 -3.16
C ALA A 88 -17.58 -23.67 -3.40
N ALA A 89 -18.13 -23.02 -2.38
CA ALA A 89 -19.32 -22.19 -2.51
C ALA A 89 -19.06 -20.94 -3.37
N PHE A 90 -17.89 -20.31 -3.19
CA PHE A 90 -17.50 -19.15 -3.99
C PHE A 90 -17.31 -19.51 -5.47
N GLU A 91 -16.64 -20.62 -5.77
CA GLU A 91 -16.45 -21.13 -7.13
C GLU A 91 -17.77 -21.45 -7.84
N LYS A 92 -18.74 -22.05 -7.14
CA LYS A 92 -20.08 -22.28 -7.69
C LYS A 92 -20.77 -20.97 -8.04
N ARG A 93 -20.61 -19.92 -7.21
CA ARG A 93 -21.22 -18.61 -7.41
C ARG A 93 -20.60 -17.86 -8.59
N THR A 94 -19.28 -17.89 -8.74
CA THR A 94 -18.60 -17.26 -9.89
C THR A 94 -18.96 -17.99 -11.19
N ARG A 95 -18.93 -19.32 -11.21
CA ARG A 95 -19.30 -20.13 -12.38
C ARG A 95 -20.75 -19.93 -12.84
N ARG A 96 -21.69 -19.69 -11.91
CA ARG A 96 -23.10 -19.38 -12.22
C ARG A 96 -23.30 -17.98 -12.79
N LYS A 97 -22.37 -17.04 -12.56
CA LYS A 97 -22.43 -15.67 -13.13
C LYS A 97 -21.81 -15.56 -14.53
N THR A 98 -20.96 -16.52 -14.93
CA THR A 98 -20.25 -16.51 -16.22
C THR A 98 -20.98 -17.32 -17.31
N LYS A 99 -22.13 -17.89 -17.01
CA LYS A 99 -22.94 -18.73 -17.92
C LYS A 99 -24.33 -18.11 -18.06
#